data_AF-F4P969-F1
#
_entry.id   AF-F4P969-F1
#
_cell.length_a   1.000
_cell.length_b   1.000
_cell.length_c   1.000
_cell.angle_alpha   90.00
_cell.angle_beta   90.00
_cell.angle_gamma   90.00
#
_symmetry.space_group_name_H-M   'P 1'
#
loop_
_entity.id
_entity.type
_entity.pdbx_description
1 polymer ?
#
loop_
_entity_poly.entity_id
_entity_poly.type
_entity_poly.pdbx_seq_one_letter_code
_entity_poly.pdbx_strand_id
1 'polypeptide(L)'
;KHILNAQVSIRAPCCKKWFDCPECHEESSDHKLRKIVEMVFACKKCKKTFRKDLAEFDDQDEYCPHCDNHYIVDAKMPTMVS
;
A
#
# COMPACT_ATOMS: atom_id res chain seq x y z
N LYS A 1 -7.45 4.46 -12.10
CA LYS A 1 -7.05 5.81 -11.63
C LYS A 1 -6.79 5.72 -10.12
N HIS A 2 -5.80 4.97 -9.62
CA HIS A 2 -5.82 4.50 -8.22
C HIS A 2 -4.49 4.70 -7.47
N ILE A 3 -3.99 5.95 -7.39
CA ILE A 3 -2.64 6.34 -6.90
C ILE A 3 -1.55 6.13 -7.95
N LEU A 4 -1.20 7.18 -8.70
CA LEU A 4 -0.07 7.17 -9.66
C LEU A 4 1.30 7.13 -8.96
N ASN A 5 1.37 7.58 -7.71
CA ASN A 5 2.61 7.65 -6.93
C ASN A 5 2.76 6.48 -5.95
N ALA A 6 2.11 5.33 -6.17
CA ALA A 6 2.20 4.22 -5.23
C ALA A 6 3.64 3.69 -5.21
N GLN A 7 4.40 4.02 -4.15
CA GLN A 7 5.81 3.65 -3.98
C GLN A 7 5.98 2.23 -3.42
N VAL A 8 4.89 1.63 -2.96
CA VAL A 8 4.81 0.27 -2.44
C VAL A 8 3.63 -0.46 -3.07
N SER A 9 3.70 -1.78 -3.09
CA SER A 9 2.55 -2.64 -3.35
C SER A 9 2.19 -3.41 -2.08
N ILE A 10 0.90 -3.55 -1.80
CA ILE A 10 0.34 -4.18 -0.61
C ILE A 10 -0.08 -5.60 -0.98
N ARG A 11 0.32 -6.58 -0.17
CA ARG A 11 -0.17 -7.95 -0.34
C ARG A 11 -1.48 -8.12 0.43
N ALA A 12 -2.56 -8.36 -0.32
CA ALA A 12 -3.86 -8.65 0.28
C ALA A 12 -3.80 -10.02 1.01
N PRO A 13 -4.06 -10.07 2.32
CA PRO A 13 -4.01 -11.31 3.09
C PRO A 13 -5.14 -12.28 2.73
N CYS A 14 -6.25 -11.77 2.18
CA CYS A 14 -7.42 -12.54 1.79
C CYS A 14 -7.18 -13.40 0.53
N CYS A 15 -6.55 -12.83 -0.50
CA CYS A 15 -6.36 -13.50 -1.79
C CYS A 15 -4.87 -13.70 -2.15
N LYS A 16 -3.95 -13.29 -1.27
CA LYS A 16 -2.48 -13.38 -1.44
C LYS A 16 -1.94 -12.68 -2.69
N LYS A 17 -2.74 -11.82 -3.32
CA LYS A 17 -2.39 -11.00 -4.49
C LYS A 17 -1.83 -9.65 -4.07
N TRP A 18 -1.11 -9.00 -4.99
CA TRP A 18 -0.50 -7.69 -4.78
C TRP A 18 -1.34 -6.61 -5.45
N PHE A 19 -1.54 -5.51 -4.73
CA PHE A 19 -2.29 -4.35 -5.21
C PHE A 19 -1.59 -3.07 -4.77
N ASP A 20 -1.69 -2.02 -5.56
CA ASP A 20 -1.11 -0.72 -5.22
C ASP A 20 -1.97 0.08 -4.24
N CYS A 21 -3.24 -0.28 -4.10
CA CYS A 21 -4.21 0.39 -3.23
C CYS A 21 -5.39 -0.55 -2.91
N PRO A 22 -6.16 -0.28 -1.84
CA PRO A 22 -7.34 -1.07 -1.49
C PRO A 22 -8.46 -1.02 -2.54
N GLU A 23 -8.62 0.09 -3.26
CA GLU A 23 -9.62 0.22 -4.33
C GLU A 23 -9.34 -0.74 -5.49
N CYS A 24 -8.08 -0.89 -5.91
CA CYS A 24 -7.69 -1.90 -6.91
C CYS A 24 -8.00 -3.33 -6.46
N HIS A 25 -7.98 -3.61 -5.15
CA HIS A 25 -8.39 -4.92 -4.62
C HIS A 25 -9.90 -5.10 -4.73
N GLU A 26 -10.70 -4.08 -4.35
CA GLU A 26 -12.16 -4.10 -4.48
C GLU A 26 -12.63 -4.24 -5.92
N GLU A 27 -11.97 -3.60 -6.89
CA GLU A 27 -12.31 -3.77 -8.31
C GLU A 27 -11.96 -5.16 -8.86
N SER A 28 -10.88 -5.76 -8.35
CA SER A 28 -10.37 -7.04 -8.84
C SER A 28 -10.93 -8.24 -8.09
N SER A 29 -11.60 -8.04 -6.95
CA SER A 29 -12.04 -9.10 -6.05
C SER A 29 -13.51 -8.97 -5.68
N ASP A 30 -14.25 -10.07 -5.76
CA ASP A 30 -15.63 -10.23 -5.28
C ASP A 30 -15.79 -10.16 -3.74
N HIS A 31 -14.76 -9.71 -3.02
CA HIS A 31 -14.78 -9.64 -1.56
C HIS A 31 -14.01 -8.42 -1.05
N LYS A 32 -14.38 -7.96 0.14
CA LYS A 32 -13.70 -6.84 0.80
C LYS A 32 -12.31 -7.23 1.29
N LEU A 33 -11.37 -6.29 1.21
CA LEU A 33 -10.02 -6.46 1.76
C LEU A 33 -10.12 -6.77 3.25
N ARG A 34 -9.53 -7.89 3.68
CA ARG A 34 -9.52 -8.26 5.09
C ARG A 34 -8.64 -7.25 5.84
N LYS A 35 -9.27 -6.49 6.75
CA LYS A 35 -8.58 -5.60 7.68
C LYS A 35 -7.77 -6.45 8.67
N ILE A 36 -6.46 -6.29 8.63
CA ILE A 36 -5.53 -6.88 9.58
C ILE A 36 -4.59 -5.80 10.08
N VAL A 37 -4.06 -5.99 11.28
CA VAL A 37 -3.08 -5.07 11.88
C VAL A 37 -1.74 -5.20 11.16
N GLU A 38 -1.25 -6.41 10.92
CA GLU A 38 0.03 -6.63 10.23
C GLU A 38 -0.15 -6.68 8.70
N MET A 39 0.19 -5.62 7.98
CA MET A 39 0.17 -5.61 6.51
C MET A 39 1.56 -5.86 5.92
N VAL A 40 1.60 -6.53 4.75
CA VAL A 40 2.84 -6.80 4.02
C VAL A 40 2.95 -5.84 2.84
N PHE A 41 4.03 -5.09 2.80
CA PHE A 41 4.35 -4.15 1.73
C PHE A 41 5.56 -4.63 0.93
N ALA A 42 5.61 -4.27 -0.35
CA ALA A 42 6.75 -4.46 -1.24
C ALA A 42 7.21 -3.09 -1.74
N CYS A 43 8.41 -2.67 -1.39
CA CYS A 43 8.96 -1.40 -1.87
C CYS A 43 9.31 -1.49 -3.35
N LYS A 44 8.82 -0.57 -4.18
CA LYS A 44 9.16 -0.56 -5.61
C LYS A 44 10.58 -0.08 -5.88
N LYS A 45 11.17 0.73 -5.00
CA LYS A 45 12.56 1.24 -5.13
C LYS A 45 13.60 0.14 -4.90
N CYS A 46 13.51 -0.59 -3.79
CA CYS A 46 14.48 -1.63 -3.44
C CYS A 46 13.99 -3.07 -3.72
N LYS A 47 12.73 -3.24 -4.13
CA LYS A 47 12.07 -4.54 -4.40
C LYS A 47 12.05 -5.50 -3.20
N LYS A 48 12.35 -5.02 -2.00
CA LYS A 48 12.27 -5.80 -0.76
C LYS A 48 10.87 -5.74 -0.17
N THR A 49 10.44 -6.87 0.38
CA THR A 49 9.19 -6.99 1.11
C THR A 49 9.43 -6.77 2.60
N PHE A 50 8.54 -6.02 3.22
CA PHE A 50 8.57 -5.73 4.65
C PHE A 50 7.16 -5.80 5.22
N ARG A 51 7.06 -6.02 6.53
CA ARG A 51 5.79 -6.04 7.25
C ARG A 51 5.69 -4.79 8.11
N LYS A 52 4.48 -4.24 8.18
CA LYS A 52 4.17 -3.09 9.00
C LYS A 52 2.94 -3.38 9.83
N ASP A 53 3.02 -3.06 11.10
CA ASP A 53 1.89 -3.15 12.00
C ASP A 53 1.14 -1.81 11.96
N LEU A 54 -0.14 -1.86 11.62
CA LEU A 54 -1.02 -0.69 11.50
C LEU A 54 -1.79 -0.43 12.80
N ALA A 55 -1.58 -1.21 13.87
CA ALA A 55 -2.16 -0.90 15.17
C ALA A 55 -1.47 0.32 15.82
N GLU A 56 -0.19 0.52 15.53
CA GLU A 56 0.65 1.61 16.06
C GLU A 56 1.28 2.41 14.91
N PHE A 57 0.46 3.07 14.09
CA PHE A 57 0.95 3.89 12.97
C PHE A 57 1.62 5.18 13.47
N ASP A 58 2.95 5.24 13.38
CA ASP A 58 3.81 6.39 13.74
C ASP A 58 4.45 7.02 12.48
N ASP A 59 4.99 8.25 12.54
CA ASP A 59 5.66 8.90 11.40
C ASP A 59 6.87 8.10 10.87
N GLN A 60 7.53 7.32 11.73
CA GLN A 60 8.59 6.37 11.33
C GLN A 60 8.07 5.29 10.38
N ASP A 61 6.75 5.05 10.36
CA ASP A 61 6.10 4.04 9.55
C ASP A 61 5.96 4.45 8.09
N GLU A 62 6.24 5.70 7.75
CA GLU A 62 6.13 6.23 6.40
C GLU A 62 7.30 5.83 5.47
N TYR A 63 8.36 5.24 6.03
CA TYR A 63 9.62 4.96 5.33
C TYR A 63 9.89 3.46 5.20
N CYS A 64 10.44 3.06 4.05
CA CYS A 64 10.86 1.68 3.85
C CYS A 64 12.08 1.37 4.74
N PRO A 65 12.01 0.36 5.62
CA PRO A 65 13.09 0.04 6.57
C PRO A 65 14.37 -0.48 5.91
N HIS A 66 14.36 -0.67 4.59
CA HIS A 66 15.49 -1.20 3.83
C HIS A 66 16.28 -0.16 3.04
N CYS A 67 15.62 0.91 2.61
CA CYS A 67 16.22 1.89 1.69
C CYS A 67 15.78 3.32 1.97
N ASP A 68 15.12 3.54 3.10
CA ASP A 68 14.63 4.83 3.55
C ASP A 68 13.70 5.51 2.55
N ASN A 69 13.02 4.71 1.72
CA ASN A 69 12.10 5.25 0.74
C ASN A 69 10.80 5.64 1.41
N HIS A 70 10.53 6.94 1.48
CA HIS A 70 9.24 7.48 1.86
C HIS A 70 8.16 6.94 0.91
N TYR A 71 7.25 6.12 1.43
CA TYR A 71 6.25 5.40 0.64
C TYR A 71 4.81 5.78 0.95
N ILE A 72 4.58 6.44 2.09
CA ILE A 72 3.35 7.18 2.34
C ILE A 72 3.52 8.51 1.61
N VAL A 73 2.92 8.60 0.43
CA VAL A 73 2.86 9.84 -0.34
C VAL A 73 1.40 10.23 -0.47
N ASP A 74 1.13 11.52 -0.35
CA ASP A 74 -0.21 12.06 -0.49
C ASP A 74 -0.89 11.47 -1.73
N ALA A 75 -2.07 10.91 -1.50
CA ALA A 75 -2.86 10.25 -2.51
C ALA A 75 -3.28 11.29 -3.56
N LYS A 76 -2.46 11.49 -4.60
CA LYS A 76 -2.86 12.24 -5.78
C LYS A 76 -3.96 11.47 -6.50
N MET A 77 -5.20 11.68 -6.05
CA MET A 77 -6.38 11.35 -6.83
C MET A 77 -6.34 12.26 -8.08
N PRO A 78 -6.67 11.75 -9.27
CA PRO A 78 -6.75 12.61 -10.44
C PRO A 78 -7.88 13.61 -10.20
N THR A 79 -7.52 14.83 -9.80
CA THR A 79 -8.44 15.96 -9.72
C THR A 79 -9.08 16.08 -11.09
N MET A 80 -10.38 15.80 -11.17
CA MET A 80 -11.17 16.07 -12.36
C MET A 80 -11.20 17.60 -12.47
N VAL A 81 -10.28 18.17 -13.25
CA VAL A 81 -10.38 19.57 -13.65
C VAL A 81 -11.52 19.62 -14.67
N SER A 82 -12.67 20.14 -14.22
CA SER A 82 -13.76 20.60 -15.09
C SER A 82 -13.44 21.97 -15.65
#